data_AF-A0A838W9S8-F1
#
_entry.id   AF-A0A838W9S8-F1
#
_cell.length_a   1.000
_cell.length_b   1.000
_cell.length_c   1.000
_cell.angle_alpha   90.00
_cell.angle_beta   90.00
_cell.angle_gamma   90.00
#
_symmetry.space_group_name_H-M   'P 1'
#
loop_
_entity.id
_entity.type
_entity.pdbx_description
1 polymer ?
#
loop_
_entity_poly.entity_id
_entity_poly.type
_entity_poly.pdbx_seq_one_letter_code
_entity_poly.pdbx_strand_id
1 'polypeptide(L)'
;MIDARTFRFAERFRTFRPEQIAEEHTGAGRRRYHLDVMGDGASDLSFTDPDFSVRCLRTNAVRRWEYSPGSTLFVVRSQGRSSSDPEDRSA
;
A
#
# COMPACT_ATOMS: atom_id res chain seq x y z
N MET A 1 -26.75 -2.30 -11.10
CA MET A 1 -26.50 -3.29 -10.03
C MET A 1 -25.61 -4.37 -10.61
N ILE A 2 -24.41 -4.58 -10.07
CA ILE A 2 -23.43 -5.56 -10.58
C ILE A 2 -23.86 -6.95 -10.13
N ASP A 3 -24.13 -7.87 -11.07
CA ASP A 3 -24.52 -9.25 -10.77
C ASP A 3 -23.28 -10.14 -10.57
N ALA A 4 -23.21 -10.84 -9.44
CA ALA A 4 -22.05 -11.65 -9.06
C ALA A 4 -22.06 -13.08 -9.65
N ARG A 5 -23.07 -13.45 -10.46
CA ARG A 5 -23.23 -14.81 -11.00
C ARG A 5 -22.84 -14.96 -12.48
N THR A 6 -22.41 -13.90 -13.15
CA THR A 6 -22.03 -14.01 -14.57
C THR A 6 -20.62 -14.60 -14.71
N PHE A 7 -20.55 -15.82 -15.25
CA PHE A 7 -19.34 -16.65 -15.36
C PHE A 7 -18.27 -16.15 -16.35
N ARG A 8 -18.45 -14.97 -16.97
CA ARG A 8 -17.47 -14.39 -17.90
C ARG A 8 -16.74 -13.24 -17.24
N PHE A 9 -15.47 -13.48 -16.87
CA PHE A 9 -14.56 -12.52 -16.23
C PHE A 9 -14.57 -11.13 -16.89
N ALA A 10 -14.73 -11.07 -18.21
CA ALA A 10 -14.78 -9.83 -18.98
C ALA A 10 -15.98 -8.92 -18.67
N GLU A 11 -17.10 -9.44 -18.17
CA GLU A 11 -18.29 -8.63 -17.86
C GLU A 11 -18.29 -8.04 -16.44
N ARG A 12 -17.28 -8.37 -15.62
CA ARG A 12 -17.18 -7.92 -14.22
C ARG A 12 -16.52 -6.54 -14.09
N PHE A 13 -15.79 -6.10 -15.11
CA PHE A 13 -15.03 -4.86 -15.08
C PHE A 13 -15.60 -3.88 -16.09
N ARG A 14 -15.94 -2.68 -15.63
CA ARG A 14 -16.23 -1.54 -16.48
C ARG A 14 -14.99 -0.66 -16.54
N THR A 15 -14.53 -0.37 -17.76
CA THR A 15 -13.47 0.62 -17.98
C THR A 15 -14.07 2.02 -17.93
N PHE A 16 -13.52 2.88 -17.06
CA PHE A 16 -13.87 4.29 -17.02
C PHE A 16 -13.23 5.01 -18.21
N ARG A 17 -13.96 5.93 -18.82
CA ARG A 17 -13.41 6.80 -19.86
C ARG A 17 -12.66 7.98 -19.21
N PRO A 18 -11.71 8.62 -19.90
CA PRO A 18 -10.95 9.75 -19.35
C PRO A 18 -11.84 10.88 -18.84
N GLU A 19 -13.01 11.10 -19.45
CA GLU A 19 -13.93 12.17 -19.06
C GLU A 19 -14.64 11.90 -17.73
N GLN A 20 -14.66 10.64 -17.28
CA GLN A 20 -15.27 10.22 -16.02
C GLN A 20 -14.29 10.27 -14.84
N ILE A 21 -13.04 10.68 -15.09
CA ILE A 21 -11.97 10.69 -14.10
C ILE A 21 -11.48 12.13 -13.96
N ALA A 22 -11.68 12.74 -12.81
CA ALA A 22 -11.07 14.01 -12.47
C ALA A 22 -9.96 13.80 -11.44
N GLU A 23 -8.81 14.40 -11.70
CA GLU A 23 -7.65 14.35 -10.81
C GLU A 23 -7.47 15.70 -10.12
N GLU A 24 -7.33 15.65 -8.80
CA GLU A 24 -7.07 16.82 -7.98
C GLU A 24 -5.73 16.66 -7.25
N HIS A 25 -4.85 17.63 -7.43
CA HIS A 25 -3.59 17.72 -6.70
C HIS A 25 -3.81 18.49 -5.40
N THR A 26 -3.63 17.81 -4.26
CA THR A 26 -3.61 18.45 -2.94
C THR A 26 -2.18 18.92 -2.63
N GLY A 27 -2.02 20.02 -1.89
CA GLY A 27 -0.75 20.74 -1.63
C GLY A 27 0.37 20.01 -0.85
N ALA A 28 0.42 18.68 -0.88
CA ALA A 28 1.43 17.85 -0.22
C ALA A 28 1.85 16.66 -1.11
N GLY A 29 1.85 16.82 -2.44
CA GLY A 29 2.16 15.73 -3.39
C GLY A 29 1.10 14.62 -3.46
N ARG A 30 0.00 14.77 -2.71
CA ARG A 30 -1.12 13.81 -2.67
C ARG A 30 -2.07 14.06 -3.82
N ARG A 31 -2.36 13.00 -4.58
CA ARG A 31 -3.38 12.99 -5.63
C ARG A 31 -4.69 12.49 -5.06
N ARG A 32 -5.81 13.07 -5.48
CA ARG A 32 -7.16 12.58 -5.21
C ARG A 32 -7.86 12.36 -6.53
N TYR A 33 -8.49 11.21 -6.68
CA TYR A 33 -9.27 10.86 -7.85
C TYR A 33 -10.74 10.99 -7.52
N HIS A 34 -11.47 11.66 -8.40
CA HIS A 34 -12.92 11.75 -8.40
C HIS A 34 -13.43 10.99 -9.63
N LEU A 35 -14.36 10.07 -9.41
CA LEU A 35 -14.96 9.23 -10.44
C LEU A 35 -16.44 9.57 -10.59
N ASP A 36 -16.84 9.87 -11.83
CA ASP A 36 -18.23 9.94 -12.26
C ASP A 36 -18.66 8.56 -12.76
N VAL A 37 -19.29 7.78 -11.87
CA VAL A 37 -19.71 6.41 -12.15
C VAL A 37 -20.98 6.41 -12.99
N MET A 38 -21.86 7.38 -12.77
CA MET A 38 -23.16 7.49 -13.44
C MET A 38 -23.09 8.19 -14.80
N GLY A 39 -22.02 8.95 -15.08
CA GLY A 39 -21.83 9.72 -16.30
C GLY A 39 -22.69 10.99 -16.36
N ASP A 40 -23.10 11.53 -15.21
CA ASP A 40 -23.99 12.69 -15.12
C ASP A 40 -23.25 14.03 -14.90
N GLY A 41 -21.92 13.99 -14.86
CA GLY A 41 -21.07 15.15 -14.63
C GLY A 41 -20.85 15.48 -13.15
N ALA A 42 -21.41 14.71 -12.22
CA ALA A 42 -21.10 14.79 -10.80
C ALA A 42 -20.16 13.64 -10.37
N SER A 43 -19.31 13.89 -9.37
CA SER A 43 -18.44 12.85 -8.81
C SER A 43 -19.22 11.99 -7.81
N ASP A 44 -19.35 10.70 -8.10
CA ASP A 44 -20.01 9.73 -7.23
C ASP A 44 -19.08 9.16 -6.16
N LEU A 45 -17.81 8.97 -6.54
CA LEU A 45 -16.80 8.33 -5.70
C LEU A 45 -15.53 9.16 -5.71
N SER A 46 -14.95 9.37 -4.53
CA SER A 46 -13.64 9.98 -4.42
C SER A 46 -12.74 9.14 -3.51
N PHE A 47 -11.47 9.03 -3.89
CA PHE A 47 -10.45 8.38 -3.07
C PHE A 47 -9.11 9.05 -3.27
N THR A 48 -8.30 9.04 -2.21
CA THR A 48 -6.91 9.49 -2.26
C THR A 48 -6.07 8.43 -2.96
N ASP A 49 -5.06 8.85 -3.70
CA ASP A 49 -4.07 7.97 -4.34
C ASP A 49 -3.48 7.00 -3.30
N PRO A 50 -3.70 5.68 -3.46
CA PRO A 50 -3.22 4.69 -2.53
C PRO A 50 -1.72 4.42 -2.78
N ASP A 51 -0.86 5.39 -2.46
CA ASP A 51 0.59 5.14 -2.43
C ASP A 51 0.94 4.37 -1.16
N PHE A 52 1.03 3.04 -1.28
CA PHE A 52 1.50 2.19 -0.20
C PHE A 52 2.98 1.84 -0.43
N SER A 53 3.86 2.58 0.24
CA SER A 53 5.27 2.22 0.40
C SER A 53 5.44 1.51 1.76
N VAL A 54 5.53 0.18 1.75
CA VAL A 54 5.76 -0.62 2.96
C VAL A 54 7.21 -1.11 2.96
N ARG A 55 8.02 -0.57 3.88
CA ARG A 55 9.41 -1.00 4.09
C ARG A 55 9.51 -1.88 5.34
N CYS A 56 9.95 -3.13 5.19
CA CYS A 56 10.17 -4.06 6.29
C CYS A 56 11.66 -4.43 6.41
N LEU A 57 12.28 -4.11 7.55
CA LEU A 57 13.61 -4.60 7.90
C LEU A 57 13.49 -5.79 8.85
N ARG A 58 13.97 -6.96 8.41
CA ARG A 58 14.07 -8.18 9.24
C ARG A 58 15.55 -8.44 9.54
N THR A 59 15.98 -8.15 10.76
CA THR A 59 17.36 -8.36 11.20
C THR A 59 17.44 -9.53 12.17
N ASN A 60 18.27 -10.54 11.85
CA ASN A 60 18.65 -11.62 12.75
C ASN A 60 20.15 -11.49 13.06
N ALA A 61 20.53 -11.41 14.35
CA ALA A 61 21.92 -11.31 14.77
C ALA A 61 22.21 -12.33 15.88
N VAL A 62 23.28 -13.11 15.70
CA VAL A 62 23.77 -14.10 16.67
C VAL A 62 25.24 -13.82 16.95
N ARG A 63 25.62 -13.67 18.23
CA ARG A 63 27.02 -13.62 18.65
C ARG A 63 27.34 -14.82 19.51
N ARG A 64 28.48 -15.47 19.23
CA ARG A 64 29.06 -16.54 20.04
C ARG A 64 30.41 -16.06 20.58
N TRP A 65 30.55 -16.05 21.90
CA TRP A 65 31.82 -15.98 22.61
C TRP A 65 31.91 -17.25 23.47
N GLU A 66 33.02 -17.97 23.35
CA GLU A 66 33.42 -19.08 24.21
C GLU A 66 34.33 -18.62 25.38
N TYR A 67 33.86 -18.70 26.64
CA TYR A 67 34.67 -18.57 27.86
C TYR A 67 34.45 -19.80 28.75
N SER A 68 35.50 -20.35 29.37
CA SER A 68 35.43 -21.58 30.21
C SER A 68 35.89 -21.30 31.65
N PRO A 69 35.41 -21.99 32.71
CA PRO A 69 34.43 -23.09 32.77
C PRO A 69 33.20 -22.80 33.67
N GLY A 70 31.98 -23.12 33.20
CA GLY A 70 30.79 -23.24 34.06
C GLY A 70 29.45 -22.73 33.53
N SER A 71 29.40 -21.90 32.47
CA SER A 71 28.14 -21.30 32.01
C SER A 71 28.15 -21.00 30.51
N THR A 72 27.04 -21.30 29.81
CA THR A 72 26.82 -20.93 28.39
C THR A 72 25.84 -19.77 28.30
N LEU A 73 26.21 -18.68 27.61
CA LEU A 73 25.38 -17.50 27.43
C LEU A 73 24.82 -17.45 26.00
N PHE A 74 23.50 -17.31 25.85
CA PHE A 74 22.83 -17.15 24.55
C PHE A 74 22.05 -15.84 24.50
N VAL A 75 22.34 -15.00 23.50
CA VAL A 75 21.61 -13.76 23.24
C VAL A 75 20.98 -13.85 21.85
N VAL A 76 19.65 -13.86 21.81
CA VAL A 76 18.87 -13.92 20.57
C VAL A 76 17.98 -12.68 20.47
N ARG A 77 18.11 -11.88 19.40
CA ARG A 77 17.30 -10.67 19.17
C ARG A 77 16.63 -10.74 17.81
N SER A 78 15.30 -10.66 17.81
CA SER A 78 14.49 -10.49 16.60
C SER A 78 13.93 -9.06 16.58
N GLN A 79 14.23 -8.29 15.55
CA GLN A 79 13.67 -6.94 15.36
C GLN A 79 12.97 -6.86 14.01
N GLY A 80 11.66 -6.64 14.04
CA GLY A 80 10.87 -6.24 12.87
C GLY A 80 10.64 -4.74 12.91
N ARG A 81 11.27 -3.99 11.99
CA ARG A 81 10.93 -2.57 11.79
C ARG A 81 10.05 -2.48 10.55
N SER A 82 8.82 -2.01 10.71
CA SER A 82 7.90 -1.69 9.62
C SER A 82 7.69 -0.18 9.60
N SER A 83 7.92 0.46 8.46
CA SER A 83 7.65 1.88 8.25
C SER A 83 6.79 2.04 7.01
N SER A 84 5.69 2.79 7.13
CA SER A 84 4.88 3.28 6.01
C SER A 84 5.28 4.72 5.74
N ASP A 85 5.95 4.97 4.61
CA ASP A 85 6.35 6.34 4.23
C ASP A 85 5.77 6.66 2.84
N PRO A 86 4.67 7.42 2.77
CA PRO A 86 4.03 7.80 1.51
C PRO A 86 4.70 9.01 0.82
N GLU A 87 5.83 9.53 1.31
CA GLU A 87 6.38 10.82 0.86
C GLU A 87 7.73 10.71 0.11
N ASP A 88 8.42 9.57 0.20
CA ASP A 88 9.78 9.35 -0.34
C ASP A 88 9.88 9.12 -1.87
N ARG A 89 8.98 9.68 -2.69
CA ARG A 89 9.03 9.55 -4.18
C ARG A 89 9.19 10.86 -4.95
N SER A 90 9.57 11.95 -4.28
CA SER A 90 9.92 13.22 -4.91
C SER A 90 11.44 13.39 -5.01
N ALA A 91 12.13 12.59 -5.83
CA ALA A 91 13.56 12.77 -6.15
C ALA A 91 13.88 12.31 -7.57
#